data_AF-A0A0P9E3Q7-F1
#
_entry.id   AF-A0A0P9E3Q7-F1
#
_cell.length_a   1.000
_cell.length_b   1.000
_cell.length_c   1.000
_cell.angle_alpha   90.00
_cell.angle_beta   90.00
_cell.angle_gamma   90.00
#
_symmetry.space_group_name_H-M   'P 1'
#
loop_
_entity.id
_entity.type
_entity.pdbx_description
1 polymer ?
#
loop_
_entity_poly.entity_id
_entity_poly.type
_entity_poly.pdbx_seq_one_letter_code
_entity_poly.pdbx_strand_id
1 'polypeptide(L)' 'MSEKPARGLVYECVKCGAKVTVDELELRGGGVKCTFCGYRVLKKIRPPVVKRVAAK' A
#
# COMPACT_ATOMS: atom_id res chain seq x y z
N MET A 1 -27.08 -4.65 0.43
CA MET A 1 -25.71 -4.95 0.93
C MET A 1 -24.74 -4.23 0.00
N SER A 2 -24.10 -3.15 0.46
CA SER A 2 -23.31 -2.25 -0.40
C SER A 2 -22.00 -2.89 -0.86
N GLU A 3 -21.87 -3.05 -2.17
CA GLU A 3 -20.63 -3.37 -2.86
C GLU A 3 -19.70 -2.15 -2.83
N LYS A 4 -18.56 -2.26 -2.13
CA LYS A 4 -17.47 -1.27 -2.22
C LYS A 4 -16.13 -1.99 -2.19
N PRO A 5 -15.57 -2.42 -3.34
CA PRO A 5 -14.17 -2.79 -3.39
C PRO A 5 -13.35 -1.54 -3.75
N ALA A 6 -13.44 -0.48 -2.94
CA ALA A 6 -12.38 0.53 -2.93
C ALA A 6 -11.21 -0.09 -2.14
N ARG A 7 -10.50 -1.04 -2.75
CA ARG A 7 -9.25 -1.57 -2.18
C ARG A 7 -8.23 -0.44 -2.25
N GLY A 8 -8.27 0.45 -1.25
CA GLY A 8 -7.27 1.49 -1.07
C GLY A 8 -5.90 0.84 -1.19
N LEU A 9 -5.07 1.34 -2.10
CA LEU A 9 -3.74 0.81 -2.34
C LEU A 9 -2.95 0.96 -1.04
N VAL A 10 -2.67 -0.16 -0.37
CA VAL A 10 -1.89 -0.15 0.87
C VAL A 10 -0.43 -0.36 0.52
N TYR A 11 0.39 0.53 1.05
CA TYR A 11 1.84 0.47 0.99
C TYR A 11 2.40 0.00 2.33
N GLU A 12 3.57 -0.61 2.30
CA GLU A 12 4.31 -1.08 3.45
C GLU A 12 5.69 -0.44 3.46
N CYS A 13 6.10 0.15 4.58
CA CYS A 13 7.44 0.71 4.72
C CYS A 13 8.48 -0.41 4.82
N VAL A 14 9.52 -0.35 3.99
CA VAL A 14 10.60 -1.37 3.97
C VAL A 14 11.41 -1.37 5.28
N LYS A 15 11.50 -0.22 5.98
CA LYS A 15 12.30 -0.08 7.20
C LYS A 15 11.56 -0.50 8.47
N CYS A 16 10.29 -0.10 8.63
CA CYS A 16 9.54 -0.34 9.87
C CYS A 16 8.35 -1.30 9.70
N GLY A 17 8.04 -1.76 8.49
CA GLY A 17 6.89 -2.63 8.21
C GLY A 17 5.53 -1.96 8.38
N ALA A 18 5.48 -0.65 8.65
CA ALA A 18 4.23 0.06 8.84
C ALA A 18 3.42 0.10 7.55
N LYS A 19 2.12 -0.19 7.66
CA LYS A 19 1.15 -0.10 6.56
C LYS A 19 0.64 1.33 6.47
N VAL A 20 0.70 1.92 5.28
CA VAL A 20 0.30 3.28 4.98
C VAL A 20 -0.64 3.26 3.78
N THR A 21 -1.77 3.95 3.85
CA THR A 21 -2.71 4.05 2.72
C THR A 21 -2.34 5.22 1.81
N VAL A 22 -2.77 5.21 0.55
CA VAL A 22 -2.51 6.32 -0.38
C VAL A 22 -3.09 7.63 0.14
N ASP A 23 -4.29 7.57 0.71
CA ASP A 23 -4.99 8.72 1.27
C ASP A 23 -4.13 9.44 2.34
N GLU A 24 -3.40 8.68 3.17
CA GLU A 24 -2.48 9.22 4.18
C GLU A 24 -1.23 9.88 3.58
N LEU A 25 -0.76 9.42 2.42
CA LEU A 25 0.36 10.04 1.70
C LEU A 25 -0.08 11.34 1.00
N GLU A 26 -1.25 11.33 0.38
CA GLU A 26 -1.80 12.50 -0.32
C GLU A 26 -2.08 13.64 0.66
N LEU A 27 -2.64 13.34 1.84
CA LEU A 27 -2.93 14.32 2.88
C LEU A 27 -1.68 15.07 3.40
N ARG A 28 -0.49 14.47 3.30
CA ARG A 28 0.77 15.05 3.77
C ARG A 28 1.58 15.76 2.69
N GLY A 29 0.99 16.02 1.52
CA GLY A 29 1.63 16.79 0.44
C GLY A 29 2.28 15.93 -0.65
N GLY A 30 1.79 14.71 -0.87
CA GLY A 30 2.16 13.89 -2.03
C GLY A 30 3.57 13.30 -2.02
N GLY A 31 4.29 13.42 -0.91
CA GLY A 31 5.63 12.84 -0.76
C GLY A 31 5.58 11.36 -0.40
N VAL A 32 6.42 10.53 -1.05
CA VAL A 32 6.64 9.13 -0.67
C VAL A 32 7.46 9.09 0.62
N LYS A 33 6.81 9.36 1.76
CA LYS A 33 7.43 9.36 3.09
C LYS A 33 6.56 8.56 4.06
N CYS A 34 7.16 7.56 4.71
CA CYS A 34 6.51 6.80 5.75
C CYS A 34 6.10 7.73 6.91
N THR A 35 4.85 7.61 7.35
CA THR A 35 4.25 8.43 8.40
C THR A 35 4.87 8.20 9.78
N PHE A 36 5.46 7.03 10.00
CA PHE A 36 6.00 6.59 11.29
C PHE A 36 7.50 6.84 11.46
N CYS A 37 8.32 6.55 10.43
CA CYS A 37 9.79 6.62 10.53
C CYS A 37 10.43 7.61 9.57
N GLY A 38 9.66 8.26 8.70
CA GLY A 38 10.18 9.21 7.71
C GLY A 38 10.98 8.60 6.56
N TYR A 39 11.10 7.27 6.48
CA TYR A 39 11.76 6.58 5.37
C TYR A 39 10.99 6.74 4.06
N ARG A 40 11.68 6.81 2.92
CA ARG A 40 11.07 7.19 1.63
C ARG A 40 10.80 6.03 0.66
N VAL A 41 11.02 4.80 1.11
CA VAL A 41 10.80 3.61 0.27
C VAL A 41 9.63 2.82 0.84
N LEU A 42 8.57 2.73 0.04
CA LEU A 42 7.34 2.02 0.34
C LEU A 42 7.10 0.94 -0.72
N LYS A 43 6.70 -0.25 -0.28
CA LYS A 43 6.38 -1.42 -1.12
C LYS A 43 4.87 -1.59 -1.22
N LYS A 44 4.33 -1.85 -2.41
CA LYS A 44 2.90 -2.20 -2.55
C LYS A 44 2.63 -3.57 -1.96
N ILE A 45 1.62 -3.66 -1.10
CA ILE A 45 1.18 -4.94 -0.55
C ILE A 45 0.56 -5.79 -1.68
N ARG A 46 0.86 -7.09 -1.69
CA ARG A 46 0.28 -8.02 -2.66
C ARG A 46 -1.25 -7.99 -2.51
N PRO A 47 -2.01 -7.77 -3.59
CA PRO A 47 -3.46 -7.81 -3.52
C PRO A 47 -3.92 -9.21 -3.07
N PRO A 48 -5.06 -9.32 -2.36
CA PRO A 48 -5.57 -10.60 -1.89
C PRO A 48 -6.06 -11.52 -3.03
N VAL A 49 -6.09 -11.03 -4.27
CA VAL A 49 -6.51 -11.81 -5.44
C VAL A 49 -5.37 -12.73 -5.87
N VAL A 50 -5.67 -14.02 -5.95
CA VAL A 50 -4.74 -15.05 -6.41
C VAL A 50 -4.42 -14.85 -7.88
N LYS A 51 -3.12 -14.77 -8.21
CA LYS A 51 -2.65 -14.79 -9.59
C LYS A 51 -2.56 -16.24 -10.08
N ARG A 52 -3.33 -16.60 -11.11
CA ARG A 52 -3.20 -17.90 -11.80
C ARG A 52 -2.06 -17.81 -12.82
N VAL A 53 -1.17 -18.82 -12.83
CA VAL A 53 -0.03 -18.91 -13.75
C VAL A 53 -0.06 -20.31 -14.37
N ALA A 54 -0.04 -20.40 -15.69
CA ALA A 54 0.03 -21.69 -16.38
C ALA A 54 1.43 -22.30 -16.16
N ALA A 55 1.49 -23.60 -15.86
CA ALA A 55 2.73 -24.35 -15.87
C ALA A 55 3.13 -24.67 -17.32
N LYS A 56 4.44 -24.73 -17.58
CA LYS A 56 4.99 -25.19 -18.86
C LYS A 56 5.35 -26.66 -18.75
#